data_AF-A0A260ATN3-F1
#
_entry.id   AF-A0A260ATN3-F1
#
_cell.length_a   1.000
_cell.length_b   1.000
_cell.length_c   1.000
_cell.angle_alpha   90.00
_cell.angle_beta   90.00
_cell.angle_gamma   90.00
#
_symmetry.space_group_name_H-M   'P 1'
#
loop_
_entity.id
_entity.type
_entity.pdbx_description
1 polymer ?
#
loop_
_entity_poly.entity_id
_entity_poly.type
_entity_poly.pdbx_seq_one_letter_code
_entity_poly.pdbx_strand_id
1 'polypeptide(L)'
;MDSSVLGIENLPLLTLDEAKARALDIDFRRCGSAWMHGKIVPHWLLQAAIRSGAVVYDRSVWGQLALSAHFTEANRHEITFVITYGLDGAPNVVDGKTTDYPSNINQLDDAAQNAVPSTLVPSPESALTWLALLVDSINELHDRARALVRWWPR
;
A
#
# COMPACT_ATOMS: atom_id res chain seq x y z
N MET A 1 8.48 16.98 34.06
CA MET A 1 7.35 16.83 33.12
C MET A 1 7.66 15.61 32.30
N ASP A 2 6.88 14.56 32.52
CA ASP A 2 7.17 13.19 32.10
C ASP A 2 6.41 12.90 30.80
N SER A 3 7.13 12.68 29.71
CA SER A 3 6.57 12.45 28.37
C SER A 3 6.03 11.03 28.18
N SER A 4 5.94 10.23 29.24
CA SER A 4 5.49 8.84 29.22
C SER A 4 3.99 8.64 29.54
N VAL A 5 3.23 9.72 29.82
CA VAL A 5 1.85 9.64 30.37
C VAL A 5 0.73 9.66 29.31
N LEU A 6 1.02 9.67 28.01
CA LEU A 6 -0.02 9.53 26.97
C LEU A 6 0.28 8.37 26.06
N GLY A 7 0.03 7.14 26.54
CA GLY A 7 -0.05 5.91 25.76
C GLY A 7 -1.13 5.95 24.67
N ILE A 8 -1.07 6.95 23.79
CA ILE A 8 -1.80 7.00 22.54
C ILE A 8 -0.99 6.11 21.60
N GLU A 9 -1.24 4.81 21.68
CA GLU A 9 -1.07 3.97 20.51
C GLU A 9 -1.87 4.64 19.40
N ASN A 10 -1.18 5.20 18.40
CA ASN A 10 -1.86 5.69 17.22
C ASN A 10 -2.42 4.45 16.54
N LEU A 11 -3.72 4.24 16.68
CA LEU A 11 -4.41 3.15 15.99
C LEU A 11 -4.14 3.29 14.49
N PRO A 12 -3.79 2.19 13.80
CA PRO A 12 -3.55 2.23 12.36
C PRO A 12 -4.83 2.65 11.64
N LEU A 13 -4.67 3.31 10.48
CA LEU A 13 -5.80 3.65 9.61
C LEU A 13 -6.51 2.37 9.12
N LEU A 14 -5.70 1.39 8.70
CA LEU A 14 -6.15 0.12 8.15
C LEU A 14 -5.67 -1.04 9.01
N THR A 15 -6.57 -2.01 9.24
CA THR A 15 -6.24 -3.30 9.86
C THR A 15 -6.42 -4.43 8.86
N LEU A 16 -5.51 -5.41 8.90
CA LEU A 16 -5.53 -6.60 8.06
C LEU A 16 -6.03 -7.83 8.85
N ASP A 17 -7.08 -8.47 8.36
CA ASP A 17 -7.49 -9.82 8.79
C ASP A 17 -6.77 -10.84 7.92
N GLU A 18 -5.72 -11.46 8.46
CA GLU A 18 -4.89 -12.41 7.72
C GLU A 18 -5.66 -13.63 7.21
N ALA A 19 -6.66 -14.11 7.97
CA ALA A 19 -7.41 -15.31 7.58
C ALA A 19 -8.25 -15.02 6.33
N LYS A 20 -8.92 -13.85 6.30
CA LYS A 20 -9.66 -13.39 5.12
C LYS A 20 -8.74 -13.00 3.98
N ALA A 21 -7.57 -12.44 4.26
CA ALA A 21 -6.57 -12.13 3.25
C ALA A 21 -6.06 -13.40 2.55
N ARG A 22 -5.77 -14.46 3.31
CA ARG A 22 -5.38 -15.78 2.77
C ARG A 22 -6.50 -16.41 1.93
N ALA A 23 -7.77 -16.17 2.26
CA ALA A 23 -8.88 -16.65 1.44
C ALA A 23 -8.86 -16.06 0.01
N LEU A 24 -8.31 -14.86 -0.16
CA LEU A 24 -8.14 -14.21 -1.46
C LEU A 24 -7.00 -14.81 -2.30
N ASP A 25 -6.14 -15.66 -1.73
CA ASP A 25 -5.06 -16.32 -2.48
C ASP A 25 -5.59 -17.24 -3.59
N ILE A 26 -6.81 -17.77 -3.45
CA ILE A 26 -7.44 -18.59 -4.48
C ILE A 26 -7.76 -17.72 -5.70
N ASP A 27 -8.39 -16.56 -5.48
CA ASP A 27 -8.76 -15.63 -6.55
C ASP A 27 -7.53 -14.99 -7.18
N PHE A 28 -6.56 -14.61 -6.35
CA PHE A 28 -5.26 -14.09 -6.78
C PHE A 28 -4.55 -15.05 -7.74
N ARG A 29 -4.53 -16.36 -7.41
CA ARG A 29 -3.93 -17.39 -8.28
C ARG A 29 -4.75 -17.64 -9.55
N ARG A 30 -6.08 -17.57 -9.48
CA ARG A 30 -6.99 -17.82 -10.62
C ARG A 30 -6.93 -16.73 -11.69
N CYS A 31 -6.73 -15.47 -11.31
CA CYS A 31 -6.64 -14.37 -12.27
C CYS A 31 -5.42 -14.45 -13.19
N GLY A 32 -4.39 -15.23 -12.82
CA GLY A 32 -3.18 -15.44 -13.61
C GLY A 32 -2.31 -14.17 -13.75
N SER A 33 -1.03 -14.34 -14.08
CA SER A 33 -0.10 -13.22 -14.25
C SER A 33 -0.46 -12.30 -15.43
N ALA A 34 -1.24 -12.78 -16.40
CA ALA A 34 -1.58 -12.06 -17.63
C ALA A 34 -2.62 -10.93 -17.46
N TRP A 35 -3.52 -11.01 -16.47
CA TRP A 35 -4.36 -9.88 -16.04
C TRP A 35 -3.62 -8.96 -15.06
N MET A 36 -2.48 -9.42 -14.56
CA MET A 36 -1.65 -8.82 -13.51
C MET A 36 -0.39 -8.16 -14.11
N HIS A 37 -0.55 -7.43 -15.22
CA HIS A 37 0.47 -6.49 -15.67
C HIS A 37 0.60 -5.37 -14.62
N GLY A 38 1.53 -5.58 -13.68
CA GLY A 38 2.15 -4.64 -12.74
C GLY A 38 1.22 -3.58 -12.15
N LYS A 39 0.88 -2.57 -12.95
CA LYS A 39 0.15 -1.36 -12.58
C LYS A 39 -1.17 -1.62 -11.83
N ILE A 40 -1.91 -2.67 -12.18
CA ILE A 40 -3.31 -2.83 -11.76
C ILE A 40 -3.49 -3.70 -10.51
N VAL A 41 -2.55 -4.63 -10.26
CA VAL A 41 -2.66 -5.64 -9.20
C VAL A 41 -2.93 -5.05 -7.83
N PRO A 42 -2.13 -4.07 -7.35
CA PRO A 42 -2.27 -3.60 -5.98
C PRO A 42 -3.62 -2.92 -5.76
N HIS A 43 -4.11 -2.17 -6.75
CA HIS A 43 -5.38 -1.46 -6.67
C HIS A 43 -6.57 -2.41 -6.56
N TRP A 44 -6.64 -3.43 -7.41
CA TRP A 44 -7.79 -4.35 -7.44
C TRP A 44 -7.79 -5.28 -6.23
N LEU A 45 -6.61 -5.75 -5.81
CA LEU A 45 -6.49 -6.56 -4.61
C LEU A 45 -6.92 -5.78 -3.36
N LEU A 46 -6.52 -4.50 -3.26
CA LEU A 46 -6.96 -3.63 -2.17
C LEU A 46 -8.50 -3.44 -2.18
N GLN A 47 -9.10 -3.21 -3.35
CA GLN A 47 -10.57 -3.13 -3.46
C GLN A 47 -11.26 -4.44 -3.06
N ALA A 48 -10.74 -5.59 -3.50
CA ALA A 48 -11.28 -6.90 -3.15
C ALA A 48 -11.20 -7.14 -1.63
N ALA A 49 -10.08 -6.78 -1.01
CA ALA A 49 -9.87 -6.92 0.43
C ALA A 49 -10.80 -6.04 1.27
N ILE A 50 -11.09 -4.81 0.83
CA ILE A 50 -12.07 -3.95 1.50
C ILE A 50 -13.48 -4.54 1.38
N ARG A 51 -13.83 -5.07 0.21
CA ARG A 51 -15.15 -5.68 -0.04
C ARG A 51 -15.35 -6.97 0.76
N SER A 52 -14.33 -7.80 0.90
CA SER A 52 -14.37 -9.03 1.69
C SER A 52 -14.24 -8.79 3.21
N GLY A 53 -13.86 -7.57 3.60
CA GLY A 53 -13.54 -7.24 4.99
C GLY A 53 -12.22 -7.84 5.47
N ALA A 54 -11.32 -8.21 4.55
CA ALA A 54 -9.93 -8.54 4.86
C ALA A 54 -9.13 -7.28 5.24
N VAL A 55 -9.48 -6.12 4.66
CA VAL A 55 -8.99 -4.81 5.10
C VAL A 55 -10.15 -4.02 5.66
N VAL A 56 -9.99 -3.55 6.90
CA VAL A 56 -11.02 -2.79 7.62
C VAL A 56 -10.46 -1.49 8.18
N TYR A 57 -11.35 -0.52 8.36
CA TYR A 57 -11.04 0.77 8.98
C TYR A 57 -12.30 1.30 9.67
N ASP A 58 -12.12 2.21 10.63
CA ASP A 58 -13.24 2.83 11.32
C ASP A 58 -13.92 3.90 10.45
N ARG A 59 -15.03 3.51 9.82
CA ARG A 59 -15.84 4.43 8.99
C ARG A 59 -16.50 5.55 9.78
N SER A 60 -16.73 5.36 11.08
CA SER A 60 -17.33 6.41 11.92
C SER A 60 -16.34 7.55 12.18
N VAL A 61 -15.04 7.23 12.15
CA VAL A 61 -13.94 8.20 12.31
C VAL A 61 -13.54 8.81 10.98
N TRP A 62 -13.37 8.00 9.94
CA TRP A 62 -12.73 8.42 8.68
C TRP A 62 -13.70 8.65 7.52
N GLY A 63 -14.99 8.39 7.71
CA GLY A 63 -15.99 8.45 6.65
C GLY A 63 -15.74 7.40 5.57
N GLN A 64 -16.07 7.73 4.33
CA GLN A 64 -15.74 6.86 3.19
C GLN A 64 -14.36 7.23 2.64
N LEU A 65 -13.41 6.29 2.74
CA LEU A 65 -12.09 6.44 2.14
C LEU A 65 -12.09 5.95 0.70
N ALA A 66 -11.40 6.67 -0.19
CA ALA A 66 -10.92 6.11 -1.45
C ALA A 66 -9.42 5.82 -1.33
N LEU A 67 -9.05 4.56 -1.56
CA LEU A 67 -7.68 4.07 -1.42
C LEU A 67 -7.20 3.55 -2.76
N SER A 68 -5.95 3.85 -3.13
CA SER A 68 -5.35 3.28 -4.33
C SER A 68 -3.88 2.97 -4.14
N ALA A 69 -3.42 1.94 -4.85
CA ALA A 69 -2.02 1.57 -4.97
C ALA A 69 -1.78 1.09 -6.40
N HIS A 70 -0.78 1.62 -7.11
CA HIS A 70 -0.48 1.20 -8.47
C HIS A 70 0.98 1.42 -8.82
N PHE A 71 1.55 0.53 -9.63
CA PHE A 71 2.86 0.79 -10.21
C PHE A 71 2.75 1.87 -11.29
N THR A 72 3.69 2.83 -11.29
CA THR A 72 3.76 3.90 -12.30
C THR A 72 4.25 3.33 -13.64
N GLU A 73 5.10 2.30 -13.58
CA GLU A 73 5.74 1.66 -14.72
C GLU A 73 5.47 0.14 -14.81
N ALA A 74 5.61 -0.43 -16.01
CA ALA A 74 5.35 -1.86 -16.24
C ALA A 74 6.42 -2.78 -15.65
N ASN A 75 7.66 -2.28 -15.56
CA ASN A 75 8.80 -2.92 -14.89
C ASN A 75 8.64 -3.00 -13.35
N ARG A 76 7.59 -2.38 -12.80
CA ARG A 76 7.29 -2.35 -11.36
C ARG A 76 8.39 -1.66 -10.53
N HIS A 77 9.06 -0.66 -11.11
CA HIS A 77 10.13 0.10 -10.46
C HIS A 77 9.63 1.05 -9.36
N GLU A 78 8.45 1.64 -9.53
CA GLU A 78 7.88 2.59 -8.58
C GLU A 78 6.40 2.30 -8.37
N ILE A 79 5.95 2.34 -7.11
CA ILE A 79 4.55 2.18 -6.70
C ILE A 79 4.07 3.43 -5.99
N THR A 80 2.91 3.94 -6.41
CA THR A 80 2.24 5.10 -5.80
C THR A 80 1.10 4.64 -4.92
N PHE A 81 1.01 5.20 -3.71
CA PHE A 81 -0.07 5.01 -2.74
C PHE A 81 -0.86 6.31 -2.58
N VAL A 82 -2.18 6.21 -2.52
CA VAL A 82 -3.07 7.37 -2.36
C VAL A 82 -4.14 7.09 -1.32
N ILE A 83 -4.35 8.07 -0.44
CA ILE A 83 -5.47 8.14 0.51
C ILE A 83 -6.28 9.40 0.19
N THR A 84 -7.54 9.21 -0.18
CA THR A 84 -8.54 10.28 -0.22
C THR A 84 -9.44 10.13 0.98
N TYR A 85 -9.39 11.12 1.88
CA TYR A 85 -10.30 11.19 3.02
C TYR A 85 -11.68 11.67 2.56
N GLY A 86 -12.75 11.13 3.15
CA GLY A 86 -14.11 11.60 2.94
C GLY A 86 -14.42 12.92 3.63
N LEU A 87 -13.43 13.80 3.80
CA LEU A 87 -13.53 15.10 4.45
C LEU A 87 -13.55 16.19 3.38
N ASP A 88 -14.59 17.02 3.37
CA ASP A 88 -14.74 18.08 2.37
C ASP A 88 -13.53 19.03 2.37
N GLY A 89 -12.94 19.23 1.19
CA GLY A 89 -11.79 20.11 0.99
C GLY A 89 -10.44 19.54 1.46
N ALA A 90 -10.38 18.32 2.00
CA ALA A 90 -9.12 17.69 2.36
C ALA A 90 -8.33 17.29 1.09
N PRO A 91 -7.02 17.62 1.01
CA PRO A 91 -6.20 17.17 -0.10
C PRO A 91 -5.99 15.65 -0.05
N ASN A 92 -5.77 15.05 -1.21
CA ASN A 92 -5.27 13.67 -1.27
C ASN A 92 -3.90 13.60 -0.63
N VAL A 93 -3.68 12.54 0.16
CA VAL A 93 -2.36 12.19 0.65
C VAL A 93 -1.77 11.17 -0.32
N VAL A 94 -0.62 11.51 -0.89
CA VAL A 94 0.05 10.73 -1.93
C VAL A 94 1.51 10.56 -1.56
N ASP A 95 2.02 9.34 -1.74
CA ASP A 95 3.46 9.06 -1.66
C ASP A 95 3.80 7.82 -2.50
N GLY A 96 5.09 7.61 -2.75
CA GLY A 96 5.58 6.48 -3.53
C GLY A 96 6.72 5.74 -2.85
N LYS A 97 6.95 4.51 -3.30
CA LYS A 97 8.16 3.74 -2.99
C LYS A 97 8.83 3.33 -4.29
N THR A 98 10.16 3.31 -4.28
CA THR A 98 11.00 2.95 -5.43
C THR A 98 11.74 1.65 -5.13
N THR A 99 11.92 0.81 -6.14
CA THR A 99 12.74 -0.39 -6.05
C THR A 99 14.18 -0.04 -5.69
N ASP A 100 14.73 -0.77 -4.73
CA ASP A 100 16.14 -0.70 -4.38
C ASP A 100 16.93 -1.63 -5.31
N TYR A 101 17.24 -1.14 -6.51
CA TYR A 101 18.05 -1.87 -7.46
C TYR A 101 19.53 -1.86 -7.07
N PRO A 102 20.28 -2.93 -7.36
CA PRO A 102 21.71 -2.95 -7.11
C PRO A 102 22.42 -1.84 -7.89
N SER A 103 23.50 -1.29 -7.34
CA SER A 103 24.19 -0.12 -7.90
C SER A 103 24.76 -0.33 -9.31
N ASN A 104 24.93 -1.58 -9.74
CA ASN A 104 25.38 -1.95 -11.09
C ASN A 104 24.23 -2.15 -12.09
N ILE A 105 22.97 -1.86 -11.74
CA ILE A 105 21.81 -2.04 -12.63
C ILE A 105 22.01 -1.34 -13.99
N ASN A 106 22.57 -0.13 -13.97
CA ASN A 106 22.84 0.67 -15.19
C ASN A 106 23.97 0.11 -16.07
N GLN A 107 24.66 -0.94 -15.61
CA GLN A 107 25.70 -1.64 -16.38
C GLN A 107 25.15 -2.88 -17.11
N LEU A 108 23.91 -3.27 -16.82
CA LEU A 108 23.21 -4.36 -17.48
C LEU A 108 22.54 -3.87 -18.77
N ASP A 109 22.35 -4.77 -19.73
CA ASP A 109 21.50 -4.49 -20.89
C ASP A 109 20.01 -4.41 -20.48
N ASP A 110 19.17 -3.86 -21.35
CA ASP A 110 17.73 -3.66 -21.07
C ASP A 110 17.02 -4.97 -20.70
N ALA A 111 17.41 -6.10 -21.30
CA ALA A 111 16.78 -7.38 -21.01
C ALA A 111 17.14 -7.87 -19.60
N ALA A 112 18.40 -7.73 -19.21
CA ALA A 112 18.90 -8.09 -17.90
C ALA A 112 18.38 -7.12 -16.81
N GLN A 113 18.26 -5.83 -17.08
CA GLN A 113 17.63 -4.87 -16.16
C GLN A 113 16.17 -5.23 -15.90
N ASN A 114 15.40 -5.51 -16.97
CA ASN A 114 14.00 -5.91 -16.85
C ASN A 114 13.79 -7.27 -16.17
N ALA A 115 14.83 -8.11 -16.11
CA ALA A 115 14.81 -9.38 -15.41
C ALA A 115 15.13 -9.26 -13.90
N VAL A 116 15.66 -8.11 -13.44
CA VAL A 116 15.94 -7.91 -12.01
C VAL A 116 14.62 -7.78 -11.25
N PRO A 117 14.35 -8.65 -10.26
CA PRO A 117 13.12 -8.58 -9.48
C PRO A 117 13.00 -7.25 -8.74
N SER A 118 11.80 -6.66 -8.79
CA SER A 118 11.49 -5.48 -8.00
C SER A 118 11.36 -5.83 -6.52
N THR A 119 12.06 -5.09 -5.65
CA THR A 119 11.91 -5.19 -4.18
C THR A 119 10.53 -4.75 -3.69
N LEU A 120 9.73 -4.13 -4.55
CA LEU A 120 8.34 -3.73 -4.27
C LEU A 120 7.35 -4.86 -4.55
N VAL A 121 7.79 -5.97 -5.17
CA VAL A 121 6.97 -7.18 -5.35
C VAL A 121 7.27 -8.14 -4.19
N PRO A 122 6.29 -8.42 -3.31
CA PRO A 122 6.50 -9.33 -2.20
C PRO A 122 6.91 -10.74 -2.67
N SER A 123 7.82 -11.36 -1.93
CA SER A 123 8.27 -12.74 -2.17
C SER A 123 8.08 -13.58 -0.90
N PRO A 124 7.31 -14.69 -0.93
CA PRO A 124 6.55 -15.19 -2.08
C PRO A 124 5.38 -14.28 -2.45
N GLU A 125 5.01 -14.27 -3.73
CA GLU A 125 3.90 -13.46 -4.22
C GLU A 125 2.56 -14.13 -3.89
N SER A 126 1.79 -13.52 -2.98
CA SER A 126 0.46 -13.98 -2.57
C SER A 126 -0.45 -12.79 -2.24
N ALA A 127 -1.77 -13.02 -2.14
CA ALA A 127 -2.70 -11.98 -1.72
C ALA A 127 -2.35 -11.46 -0.33
N LEU A 128 -1.96 -12.36 0.60
CA LEU A 128 -1.57 -11.97 1.94
C LEU A 128 -0.33 -11.08 1.94
N THR A 129 0.75 -11.47 1.26
CA THR A 129 2.02 -10.73 1.30
C THR A 129 1.89 -9.38 0.58
N TRP A 130 1.08 -9.32 -0.48
CA TRP A 130 0.66 -8.06 -1.08
C TRP A 130 -0.13 -7.19 -0.10
N LEU A 131 -1.21 -7.71 0.49
CA LEU A 131 -2.06 -6.91 1.38
C LEU A 131 -1.32 -6.41 2.61
N ALA A 132 -0.38 -7.19 3.16
CA ALA A 132 0.51 -6.73 4.21
C ALA A 132 1.34 -5.50 3.75
N LEU A 133 2.03 -5.60 2.61
CA LEU A 133 2.79 -4.48 2.04
C LEU A 133 1.92 -3.22 1.82
N LEU A 134 0.70 -3.40 1.30
CA LEU A 134 -0.21 -2.29 1.00
C LEU A 134 -0.75 -1.63 2.27
N VAL A 135 -1.19 -2.42 3.25
CA VAL A 135 -1.69 -1.92 4.54
C VAL A 135 -0.59 -1.18 5.28
N ASP A 136 0.61 -1.75 5.35
CA ASP A 136 1.75 -1.12 6.01
C ASP A 136 2.10 0.21 5.34
N SER A 137 2.21 0.24 4.01
CA SER A 137 2.58 1.45 3.26
C SER A 137 1.51 2.56 3.37
N ILE A 138 0.22 2.20 3.38
CA ILE A 138 -0.87 3.17 3.55
C ILE A 138 -0.92 3.70 4.99
N ASN A 139 -0.70 2.85 5.99
CA ASN A 139 -0.60 3.28 7.39
C ASN A 139 0.60 4.20 7.61
N GLU A 140 1.75 3.88 7.03
CA GLU A 140 2.96 4.70 7.08
C GLU A 140 2.72 6.09 6.46
N LEU A 141 2.02 6.14 5.33
CA LEU A 141 1.62 7.37 4.66
C LEU A 141 0.65 8.19 5.52
N HIS A 142 -0.34 7.54 6.12
CA HIS A 142 -1.29 8.16 7.04
C HIS A 142 -0.57 8.80 8.25
N ASP A 143 0.37 8.08 8.85
CA ASP A 143 1.12 8.56 10.01
C ASP A 143 2.00 9.75 9.68
N ARG A 144 2.70 9.73 8.53
CA ARG A 144 3.45 10.89 8.03
C ARG A 144 2.55 12.10 7.82
N ALA A 145 1.40 11.92 7.18
CA ALA A 145 0.45 13.01 6.93
C ALA A 145 -0.08 13.61 8.24
N ARG A 146 -0.41 12.77 9.23
CA ARG A 146 -0.83 13.23 10.56
C ARG A 146 0.27 13.98 11.30
N ALA A 147 1.51 13.53 11.20
CA ALA A 147 2.64 14.26 11.77
C ALA A 147 2.72 15.67 11.17
N LEU A 148 2.65 15.81 9.84
CA LEU A 148 2.69 17.11 9.16
C LEU A 148 1.59 18.07 9.65
N VAL A 149 0.34 17.58 9.78
CA VAL A 149 -0.78 18.41 10.27
C VAL A 149 -0.57 18.84 11.73
N ARG A 150 -0.05 17.96 12.59
CA ARG A 150 0.22 18.32 14.01
C ARG A 150 1.26 19.44 14.14
N TRP A 151 2.14 19.60 13.16
CA TRP A 151 3.21 20.61 13.16
C TRP A 151 2.86 21.90 12.41
N TRP A 152 1.66 22.02 11.82
CA TRP A 152 1.25 23.26 11.15
C TRP A 152 0.99 24.38 12.19
N PRO A 153 1.55 25.60 12.05
CA PRO A 153 1.09 26.76 12.81
C PRO A 153 -0.43 26.93 12.70
N ARG A 154 -1.09 27.11 13.86
CA ARG A 154 -2.53 27.31 14.01
C ARG A 154 -2.97 28.72 13.67
#